data_AF-A0A0D3D757-F1
#
_entry.id   AF-A0A0D3D757-F1
#
_cell.length_a   1.000
_cell.length_b   1.000
_cell.length_c   1.000
_cell.angle_alpha   90.00
_cell.angle_beta   90.00
_cell.angle_gamma   90.00
#
_symmetry.space_group_name_H-M   'P 1'
#
loop_
_entity.id
_entity.type
_entity.pdbx_description
1 polymer ?
#
loop_
_entity_poly.entity_id
_entity_poly.type
_entity_poly.pdbx_seq_one_letter_code
_entity_poly.pdbx_strand_id
1 'polypeptide(L)' 'MIKFRVIEGDLMKEFKSFLFTIQVTPKQGGLGGVVKWNTYERIDESVAHPESLLQVGVKMAKDIDEMLSSKE' A
#
# COMPACT_ATOMS: atom_id res chain seq x y z
N MET A 1 8.87 -6.62 6.74
CA MET A 1 8.25 -6.46 5.40
C MET A 1 6.99 -7.30 5.37
N ILE A 2 5.85 -6.71 5.01
CA ILE A 2 4.57 -7.40 4.88
C ILE A 2 4.11 -7.23 3.43
N LYS A 3 3.53 -8.28 2.84
CA LYS A 3 2.99 -8.27 1.48
C LYS A 3 1.49 -8.58 1.54
N PHE A 4 0.67 -7.74 0.93
CA PHE A 4 -0.77 -7.92 0.82
C PHE A 4 -1.12 -8.19 -0.63
N ARG A 5 -1.73 -9.35 -0.89
CA ARG A 5 -2.31 -9.70 -2.18
C ARG A 5 -3.82 -9.42 -2.11
N VAL A 6 -4.33 -8.66 -3.09
CA VAL A 6 -5.78 -8.55 -3.28
C VAL A 6 -6.28 -9.85 -3.91
N ILE A 7 -7.30 -10.43 -3.30
CA ILE A 7 -7.88 -11.72 -3.73
C ILE A 7 -9.23 -11.54 -4.44
N GLU A 8 -9.98 -10.48 -4.11
CA GLU A 8 -11.32 -10.23 -4.62
C GLU A 8 -11.65 -8.72 -4.49
N GLY A 9 -12.74 -8.28 -5.12
CA GLY A 9 -13.27 -6.91 -5.06
C GLY A 9 -13.11 -6.15 -6.36
N ASP A 10 -13.45 -4.86 -6.34
CA ASP A 10 -13.47 -4.02 -7.55
C ASP A 10 -12.09 -3.91 -8.21
N LEU A 11 -11.01 -3.93 -7.43
CA LEU A 11 -9.64 -3.95 -7.96
C LEU A 11 -9.38 -5.17 -8.85
N MET A 12 -9.99 -6.33 -8.57
CA MET A 12 -9.80 -7.53 -9.39
C MET A 12 -10.60 -7.49 -10.70
N LYS A 13 -11.49 -6.50 -10.88
CA LYS A 13 -12.18 -6.25 -12.16
C LYS A 13 -11.33 -5.45 -13.14
N GLU A 14 -10.30 -4.76 -12.65
CA GLU A 14 -9.42 -3.88 -13.45
C GLU A 14 -7.98 -4.43 -13.53
N PHE A 15 -7.53 -5.16 -12.51
CA PHE A 15 -6.17 -5.68 -12.38
C PHE A 15 -6.17 -7.22 -12.27
N LYS A 16 -5.31 -7.88 -13.06
CA LYS A 16 -5.08 -9.35 -12.98
C LYS A 16 -4.37 -9.72 -11.69
N SER A 17 -3.43 -8.88 -11.27
CA SER A 17 -2.73 -9.03 -10.01
C SER A 17 -2.51 -7.67 -9.37
N PHE A 18 -2.75 -7.62 -8.06
CA PHE A 18 -2.48 -6.43 -7.28
C PHE A 18 -1.77 -6.82 -5.98
N LEU A 19 -0.51 -6.42 -5.85
CA LEU A 19 0.32 -6.68 -4.68
C LEU A 19 0.81 -5.37 -4.05
N PHE A 20 0.43 -5.15 -2.81
CA PHE A 20 0.96 -4.08 -1.97
C PHE A 20 2.07 -4.64 -1.10
N THR A 21 3.24 -4.00 -1.10
CA THR A 21 4.33 -4.34 -0.17
C THR A 21 4.50 -3.19 0.78
N ILE A 22 4.47 -3.47 2.08
CA ILE A 22 4.80 -2.51 3.12
C ILE A 22 6.13 -2.95 3.71
N GLN A 23 7.14 -2.12 3.49
CA GLN A 23 8.41 -2.20 4.17
C GLN A 23 8.45 -1.05 5.18
N VAL A 24 8.97 -1.32 6.36
CA VAL A 24 9.20 -0.30 7.39
C VAL A 24 10.68 -0.41 7.67
N THR A 25 11.46 0.55 7.19
CA THR A 25 12.88 0.70 7.54
C THR A 25 13.06 1.92 8.41
N PRO A 26 13.81 1.83 9.53
CA PRO A 26 14.19 2.98 10.31
C PRO A 26 14.77 4.07 9.41
N LYS A 27 14.23 5.28 9.49
CA LYS A 27 14.84 6.43 8.81
C LYS A 27 16.19 6.70 9.49
N GLN A 28 17.28 6.86 8.73
CA GLN A 28 18.56 7.24 9.33
C GLN A 28 18.38 8.53 10.14
N GLY A 29 18.68 8.47 11.45
CA GLY A 29 18.61 9.61 12.36
C GLY A 29 17.27 9.84 13.09
N GLY A 30 16.31 8.90 13.10
CA GLY A 30 15.09 9.06 13.91
C GLY A 30 14.13 7.88 13.93
N LEU A 31 12.98 8.07 14.60
CA LEU A 31 11.83 7.16 14.59
C LEU A 31 11.07 7.32 13.25
N GLY A 32 10.72 6.21 12.59
CA GLY A 32 9.92 6.22 11.36
C GLY A 32 10.21 5.07 10.39
N GLY A 33 9.40 4.96 9.33
CA GLY A 33 9.43 3.88 8.35
C GLY A 33 9.38 4.35 6.89
N VAL A 34 10.16 3.76 5.98
CA VAL A 34 10.01 3.99 4.52
C VAL A 34 9.20 2.87 3.87
N VAL A 35 8.02 3.22 3.34
CA VAL A 35 7.13 2.31 2.59
C VAL A 35 7.51 2.28 1.11
N LYS A 36 7.84 1.10 0.57
CA LYS A 36 8.14 0.89 -0.86
C LYS A 36 6.91 0.30 -1.58
N TRP A 37 6.33 1.06 -2.51
CA TRP A 37 4.99 0.78 -3.06
C TRP A 37 4.97 -0.01 -4.38
N ASN A 38 4.01 -0.95 -4.42
CA ASN A 38 3.30 -1.70 -5.46
C ASN A 38 3.99 -2.42 -6.62
N THR A 39 3.46 -3.63 -6.86
CA THR A 39 3.56 -4.36 -8.13
C THR A 39 2.14 -4.73 -8.54
N TYR A 40 1.70 -4.30 -9.72
CA TYR A 40 0.37 -4.59 -10.25
C TYR A 40 0.44 -4.95 -11.73
N GLU A 41 -0.55 -5.70 -12.18
CA GLU A 41 -0.74 -6.08 -13.58
C GLU A 41 -2.17 -5.71 -13.98
N ARG A 42 -2.30 -4.83 -14.98
CA ARG A 42 -3.59 -4.41 -15.54
C ARG A 42 -4.18 -5.53 -16.40
N ILE A 43 -5.52 -5.62 -16.45
CA ILE A 43 -6.20 -6.55 -17.35
C ILE A 43 -5.99 -6.14 -18.82
N ASP A 44 -5.98 -4.84 -19.08
CA ASP A 44 -5.77 -4.23 -20.39
C ASP A 44 -5.03 -2.88 -20.27
N GLU A 45 -4.44 -2.39 -21.37
CA GLU A 45 -3.70 -1.13 -21.41
C GLU A 45 -4.57 0.12 -21.21
N SER A 46 -5.88 0.02 -21.49
CA SER A 46 -6.85 1.09 -21.26
C SER A 46 -7.15 1.36 -19.78
N VAL A 47 -6.84 0.40 -18.90
CA VAL A 47 -7.00 0.57 -17.45
C VAL A 47 -6.01 1.61 -16.95
N ALA A 48 -6.51 2.62 -16.24
CA ALA A 48 -5.68 3.68 -15.69
C ALA A 48 -4.72 3.14 -14.61
N HIS A 49 -3.62 3.86 -14.38
CA HIS A 49 -2.72 3.53 -13.30
C HIS A 49 -3.41 3.75 -11.93
N PRO A 50 -3.11 2.93 -10.91
CA PRO A 50 -3.77 2.98 -9.61
C PRO A 50 -3.26 4.14 -8.71
N GLU A 51 -2.96 5.30 -9.30
CA GLU A 51 -2.43 6.47 -8.58
C GLU A 51 -3.41 6.99 -7.53
N SER A 52 -4.72 6.83 -7.77
CA SER A 52 -5.78 7.12 -6.78
C SER A 52 -5.63 6.30 -5.49
N LEU A 53 -5.10 5.07 -5.58
CA LEU A 53 -4.88 4.19 -4.42
C LEU A 53 -3.69 4.64 -3.56
N LEU A 54 -2.82 5.53 -4.05
CA LEU A 54 -1.73 6.08 -3.24
C LEU A 54 -2.28 6.81 -2.01
N GLN A 55 -3.39 7.54 -2.16
CA GLN A 55 -4.03 8.25 -1.04
C GLN A 55 -4.58 7.27 0.00
N VAL A 56 -5.10 6.12 -0.44
CA VAL A 56 -5.53 5.04 0.46
C VAL A 56 -4.34 4.51 1.27
N GLY A 57 -3.20 4.28 0.60
CA GLY A 57 -1.97 3.86 1.26
C GLY A 57 -1.46 4.87 2.30
N VAL A 58 -1.49 6.16 1.98
CA VAL A 58 -1.12 7.25 2.91
C VAL A 58 -2.06 7.28 4.11
N LYS A 59 -3.38 7.16 3.89
CA LYS A 59 -4.35 7.13 4.98
C LYS A 59 -4.13 5.92 5.88
N MET A 60 -3.98 4.73 5.31
CA MET A 60 -3.70 3.50 6.07
C MET A 60 -2.43 3.62 6.91
N ALA A 61 -1.37 4.19 6.36
CA ALA A 61 -0.12 4.39 7.09
C ALA A 61 -0.29 5.31 8.31
N LYS A 62 -1.05 6.42 8.16
CA LYS A 62 -1.38 7.33 9.27
C LYS A 62 -2.26 6.68 10.33
N ASP A 63 -3.29 5.94 9.90
CA ASP A 63 -4.20 5.24 10.82
C ASP A 63 -3.44 4.18 11.64
N ILE A 64 -2.48 3.47 11.02
CA ILE A 64 -1.60 2.52 11.71
C ILE A 64 -0.68 3.24 12.71
N ASP A 65 -0.08 4.35 12.30
CA ASP A 65 0.80 5.16 13.16
C ASP A 65 0.04 5.65 14.40
N GLU A 66 -1.14 6.25 14.21
CA GLU A 66 -2.00 6.72 15.30
C GLU A 66 -2.44 5.58 16.23
N MET A 67 -2.81 4.42 15.68
CA MET A 67 -3.17 3.25 16.48
C MET A 67 -2.01 2.76 17.36
N LEU A 68 -0.79 2.77 16.80
CA LEU A 68 0.41 2.34 17.54
C LEU A 68 0.79 3.36 18.61
N SER A 69 0.72 4.66 18.31
CA SER A 69 1.00 5.74 19.27
C SER A 69 -0.07 5.90 20.35
N SER A 70 -1.32 5.49 20.10
CA SER A 70 -2.41 5.55 21.10
C SER A 70 -2.39 4.38 22.09
N LYS A 71 -1.48 3.42 21.91
CA LYS A 71 -1.34 2.23 22.77
C LYS A 71 -0.26 2.37 23.84
N GLU A 72 0.24 3.58 24.04
CA GLU A 72 1.18 3.96 25.12
C GLU A 72 0.47 4.62 26.30
#